data_AF-A0AAE1KAK7-F1
#
_entry.id   AF-A0AAE1KAK7-F1
#
_cell.length_a   1.000
_cell.length_b   1.000
_cell.length_c   1.000
_cell.angle_alpha   90.00
_cell.angle_beta   90.00
_cell.angle_gamma   90.00
#
_symmetry.space_group_name_H-M   'P 1'
#
loop_
_entity.id
_entity.type
_entity.pdbx_description
1 polymer ?
#
loop_
_entity_poly.entity_id
_entity_poly.type
_entity_poly.pdbx_seq_one_letter_code
_entity_poly.pdbx_strand_id
1 'polypeptide(L)'
;MGRWRIGTQIQVFLHDHQLIKEAFTRPEFLDRVDFKGFRFMDPNKLGLLQSNGEHWHNNRRFTLRQLRDLGMGKSKLVSAVQSQSSLLVQEFKKQAGRPAPIPNTLSLAIINVIWHMVSGKEFSLTDPKITQFSQLLEEAIEKLNLLIVPDYLPWLYSVLPNKVIGRVFGIDRTSDMRNKLYKYLIDDIEEHQRTLDPNNPRDFIDGYLMEMEGRKDDPQSTLSG
;
A
#
# COMPACT_ATOMS: atom_id res chain seq x y z
N MET A 1 -0.90 25.48 -16.64
CA MET A 1 -1.11 24.07 -17.05
C MET A 1 -0.24 23.81 -18.26
N GLY A 2 0.71 22.85 -18.17
CA GLY A 2 1.56 22.44 -19.28
C GLY A 2 1.15 21.06 -19.78
N ARG A 3 1.22 20.82 -21.10
CA ARG A 3 1.01 19.49 -21.68
C ARG A 3 2.33 18.97 -22.20
N TRP A 4 2.66 17.73 -21.88
CA TRP A 4 3.84 17.06 -22.41
C TRP A 4 3.48 15.66 -22.92
N ARG A 5 4.19 15.18 -23.93
CA ARG A 5 4.00 13.82 -24.46
C ARG A 5 5.20 12.98 -24.05
N ILE A 6 4.94 11.91 -23.29
CA ILE A 6 5.95 10.91 -22.89
C ILE A 6 5.62 9.63 -23.64
N GLY A 7 6.42 9.30 -24.64
CA GLY A 7 6.15 8.19 -25.54
C GLY A 7 4.77 8.32 -26.20
N THR A 8 3.89 7.34 -26.03
CA THR A 8 2.52 7.40 -26.56
C THR A 8 1.51 8.11 -25.65
N GLN A 9 1.90 8.46 -24.42
CA GLN A 9 1.02 9.03 -23.40
C GLN A 9 1.10 10.57 -23.40
N ILE A 10 -0.06 11.22 -23.26
CA ILE A 10 -0.16 12.66 -23.05
C ILE A 10 -0.33 12.91 -21.56
N GLN A 11 0.55 13.73 -20.98
CA GLN A 11 0.49 14.12 -19.59
C GLN A 11 0.18 15.60 -19.46
N VAL A 12 -0.62 15.92 -18.44
CA VAL A 12 -0.98 17.28 -18.06
C VAL A 12 -0.32 17.57 -16.72
N PHE A 13 0.49 18.62 -16.70
CA PHE A 13 1.18 19.09 -15.51
C PHE A 13 0.45 20.32 -14.95
N LEU A 14 -0.06 20.17 -13.73
CA LEU A 14 -0.60 21.25 -12.93
C LEU A 14 0.54 21.79 -12.05
N HIS A 15 0.85 23.07 -12.21
CA HIS A 15 1.99 23.73 -11.56
C HIS A 15 1.58 25.04 -10.85
N ASP A 16 0.27 25.27 -10.71
CA ASP A 16 -0.30 26.42 -10.04
C ASP A 16 -1.22 25.94 -8.93
N HIS A 17 -1.14 26.57 -7.75
CA HIS A 17 -1.87 26.15 -6.57
C HIS A 17 -3.40 26.24 -6.76
N GLN A 18 -3.90 27.31 -7.39
CA GLN A 18 -5.34 27.48 -7.62
C GLN A 18 -5.85 26.41 -8.59
N LEU A 19 -5.12 26.15 -9.67
CA LEU A 19 -5.45 25.09 -10.62
C LEU A 19 -5.42 23.69 -9.99
N ILE A 20 -4.42 23.40 -9.15
CA ILE A 20 -4.33 22.11 -8.44
C ILE A 20 -5.55 21.93 -7.53
N LYS A 21 -5.90 22.96 -6.75
CA LYS A 21 -7.06 22.92 -5.86
C LYS A 21 -8.36 22.71 -6.64
N GLU A 22 -8.56 23.43 -7.75
CA GLU A 22 -9.73 23.29 -8.61
C GLU A 22 -9.82 21.87 -9.18
N ALA A 23 -8.73 21.35 -9.76
CA ALA A 23 -8.70 20.00 -10.31
C ALA A 23 -8.98 18.92 -9.25
N PHE A 24 -8.43 19.04 -8.05
CA PHE A 24 -8.61 18.01 -7.00
C PHE A 24 -10.00 18.01 -6.35
N THR A 25 -10.83 19.02 -6.62
CA THR A 25 -12.24 19.04 -6.21
C THR A 25 -13.19 18.41 -7.22
N ARG A 26 -12.68 18.10 -8.42
CA ARG A 26 -13.47 17.66 -9.56
C ARG A 26 -13.46 16.13 -9.69
N PRO A 27 -14.63 15.47 -9.86
CA PRO A 27 -14.70 14.02 -9.96
C PRO A 27 -13.95 13.45 -11.17
N GLU A 28 -13.77 14.25 -12.24
CA GLU A 28 -13.10 13.84 -13.48
C GLU A 28 -11.60 13.54 -13.29
N PHE A 29 -11.00 13.98 -12.18
CA PHE A 29 -9.58 13.75 -11.85
C PHE A 29 -9.38 12.71 -10.73
N LEU A 30 -10.43 11.97 -10.36
CA LEU A 30 -10.35 10.97 -9.29
C LEU A 30 -9.80 9.62 -9.75
N ASP A 31 -9.77 9.35 -11.06
CA ASP A 31 -9.37 8.06 -11.58
C ASP A 31 -7.85 7.82 -11.50
N ARG A 32 -7.47 6.57 -11.24
CA ARG A 32 -6.12 6.01 -11.30
C ARG A 32 -5.79 5.58 -12.72
N VAL A 33 -4.56 5.86 -13.12
CA VAL A 33 -4.05 5.44 -14.43
C VAL A 33 -3.86 3.93 -14.48
N ASP A 34 -4.37 3.30 -15.53
CA ASP A 34 -4.28 1.85 -15.76
C ASP A 34 -2.99 1.49 -16.53
N PHE A 35 -1.85 1.52 -15.83
CA PHE A 35 -0.59 1.03 -16.37
C PHE A 35 -0.48 -0.50 -16.22
N LYS A 36 -0.09 -1.18 -17.30
CA LYS A 36 0.15 -2.63 -17.31
C LYS A 36 1.23 -3.02 -16.31
N GLY A 37 2.23 -2.16 -16.10
CA GLY A 37 3.27 -2.34 -15.08
C GLY A 37 2.72 -2.61 -13.68
N PHE A 38 1.64 -1.93 -13.29
CA PHE A 38 1.04 -2.12 -11.96
C PHE A 38 0.24 -3.42 -11.82
N ARG A 39 -0.21 -3.99 -12.93
CA ARG A 39 -0.92 -5.29 -12.95
C ARG A 39 -0.01 -6.46 -12.59
N PHE A 40 1.31 -6.29 -12.67
CA PHE A 40 2.24 -7.32 -12.18
C PHE A 40 2.25 -7.39 -10.65
N MET A 41 1.96 -6.27 -9.97
CA MET A 41 1.82 -6.19 -8.52
C MET A 41 0.41 -6.58 -8.07
N ASP A 42 -0.62 -6.15 -8.79
CA ASP A 42 -2.02 -6.54 -8.53
C ASP A 42 -2.76 -6.74 -9.85
N PRO A 43 -2.90 -7.99 -10.33
CA PRO A 43 -3.56 -8.29 -11.59
C PRO A 43 -5.03 -7.87 -11.65
N ASN A 44 -5.69 -7.84 -10.48
CA ASN A 44 -7.12 -7.60 -10.35
C ASN A 44 -7.44 -6.12 -10.10
N LYS A 45 -6.42 -5.28 -9.87
CA LYS A 45 -6.55 -3.84 -9.60
C LYS A 45 -7.49 -3.53 -8.44
N LEU A 46 -7.34 -4.27 -7.35
CA LEU A 46 -8.17 -4.16 -6.16
C LEU A 46 -7.58 -3.12 -5.20
N GLY A 47 -8.15 -3.05 -4.00
CA GLY A 47 -7.73 -2.12 -2.95
C GLY A 47 -8.00 -0.65 -3.31
N LEU A 48 -7.16 0.26 -2.82
CA LEU A 48 -7.35 1.73 -2.94
C LEU A 48 -6.39 2.42 -3.91
N LEU A 49 -5.29 1.74 -4.25
CA LEU A 49 -4.20 2.35 -5.01
C LEU A 49 -4.41 2.25 -6.53
N GLN A 50 -5.02 1.17 -7.01
CA GLN A 50 -5.19 0.89 -8.44
C GLN A 50 -6.64 0.81 -8.92
N SER A 51 -7.60 0.68 -8.00
CA SER A 51 -9.02 0.58 -8.34
C SER A 51 -9.62 1.94 -8.71
N ASN A 52 -10.71 1.89 -9.47
CA ASN A 52 -11.55 3.04 -9.86
C ASN A 52 -13.03 2.72 -9.66
N GLY A 53 -13.88 3.73 -9.82
CA GLY A 53 -15.33 3.58 -9.77
C GLY A 53 -15.84 3.12 -8.40
N GLU A 54 -16.95 2.38 -8.41
CA GLU A 54 -17.65 1.97 -7.19
C GLU A 54 -16.79 1.15 -6.23
N HIS A 55 -15.92 0.28 -6.76
CA HIS A 55 -14.94 -0.48 -5.97
C HIS A 55 -14.08 0.42 -5.11
N TRP A 56 -13.48 1.44 -5.73
CA TRP A 56 -12.65 2.41 -5.03
C TRP A 56 -13.44 3.22 -4.00
N HIS A 57 -14.63 3.69 -4.38
CA HIS A 57 -15.49 4.47 -3.48
C HIS A 57 -15.89 3.69 -2.23
N ASN A 58 -16.35 2.45 -2.40
CA ASN A 58 -16.78 1.58 -1.30
C ASN A 58 -15.61 1.25 -0.37
N ASN A 59 -14.49 0.80 -0.92
CA ASN A 59 -13.29 0.51 -0.13
C ASN A 59 -12.79 1.76 0.59
N ARG A 60 -12.72 2.92 -0.07
CA ARG A 60 -12.27 4.17 0.56
C ARG A 60 -13.17 4.57 1.71
N ARG A 61 -14.49 4.49 1.52
CA ARG A 61 -15.48 4.83 2.53
C ARG A 61 -15.41 3.88 3.72
N PHE A 62 -15.23 2.58 3.47
CA PHE A 62 -14.98 1.61 4.52
C PHE A 62 -13.69 1.94 5.28
N THR A 63 -12.56 2.07 4.58
CA THR A 63 -11.26 2.31 5.20
C THR A 63 -11.24 3.57 6.05
N LEU A 64 -11.80 4.69 5.57
CA LEU A 64 -11.87 5.93 6.35
C LEU A 64 -12.72 5.79 7.62
N ARG A 65 -13.84 5.06 7.55
CA ARG A 65 -14.67 4.76 8.72
C ARG A 65 -13.89 3.90 9.71
N GLN A 66 -13.31 2.80 9.23
CA GLN A 66 -12.57 1.86 10.08
C GLN A 66 -11.37 2.52 10.76
N LEU A 67 -10.58 3.31 10.04
CA LEU A 67 -9.44 4.02 10.63
C LEU A 67 -9.86 4.99 11.74
N ARG A 68 -10.98 5.72 11.56
CA ARG A 68 -11.53 6.62 12.59
C ARG A 68 -12.00 5.86 13.83
N ASP A 69 -12.57 4.68 13.64
CA ASP A 69 -13.11 3.85 14.71
C ASP A 69 -11.98 3.14 15.50
N LEU A 70 -10.93 2.69 14.81
CA LEU A 70 -9.68 2.18 15.41
C LEU A 70 -8.84 3.26 16.10
N GLY A 71 -9.26 4.52 16.02
CA GLY A 71 -8.67 5.61 16.79
C GLY A 71 -7.58 6.38 16.06
N MET A 72 -7.62 6.45 14.72
CA MET A 72 -6.92 7.49 13.98
C MET A 72 -7.35 8.87 14.54
N GLY A 73 -6.42 9.56 15.20
CA GLY A 73 -6.69 10.81 15.93
C GLY A 73 -7.24 10.65 17.36
N LYS A 74 -7.19 9.44 17.95
CA LYS A 74 -7.63 9.12 19.33
C LYS A 74 -6.57 8.33 20.11
N SER A 75 -6.87 8.00 21.37
CA SER A 75 -5.93 7.42 22.34
C SER A 75 -5.24 6.13 21.90
N LYS A 76 -5.94 5.16 21.28
CA LYS A 76 -5.35 3.86 20.90
C LYS A 76 -4.18 3.97 19.92
N LEU A 77 -4.32 4.77 18.85
CA LEU A 77 -3.22 4.98 17.91
C LEU A 77 -2.10 5.81 18.55
N VAL A 78 -2.47 6.82 19.36
CA VAL A 78 -1.50 7.67 20.05
C VAL A 78 -0.61 6.84 20.98
N SER A 79 -1.16 5.86 21.70
CA SER A 79 -0.35 4.98 22.56
C SER A 79 0.62 4.11 21.75
N ALA A 80 0.19 3.55 20.62
CA ALA A 80 1.07 2.76 19.75
C ALA A 80 2.23 3.62 19.20
N VAL A 81 1.90 4.83 18.72
CA VAL A 81 2.90 5.80 18.24
C VAL A 81 3.87 6.20 19.35
N GLN A 82 3.38 6.47 20.57
CA GLN A 82 4.23 6.82 21.72
C GLN A 82 5.16 5.68 22.13
N SER A 83 4.66 4.44 22.13
CA SER A 83 5.45 3.25 22.42
C SER A 83 6.62 3.12 21.43
N GLN A 84 6.32 3.13 20.13
CA GLN A 84 7.33 3.03 19.08
C GLN A 84 8.29 4.24 19.09
N SER A 85 7.80 5.45 19.36
CA SER A 85 8.64 6.66 19.48
C SER A 85 9.63 6.56 20.63
N SER A 86 9.22 5.98 21.76
CA SER A 86 10.08 5.79 22.92
C SER A 86 11.24 4.84 22.61
N LEU A 87 10.97 3.77 21.86
CA LEU A 87 12.00 2.85 21.36
C LEU A 87 12.96 3.55 20.39
N LEU A 88 12.43 4.35 19.46
CA LEU A 88 13.26 5.14 18.54
C LEU A 88 14.20 6.09 19.28
N VAL A 89 13.71 6.80 20.30
CA VAL A 89 14.55 7.71 21.11
C VAL A 89 15.73 6.95 21.72
N GLN A 90 15.52 5.71 22.19
CA GLN A 90 16.61 4.88 22.72
C GLN A 90 17.62 4.49 21.63
N GLU A 91 17.16 4.16 20.42
CA GLU A 91 18.04 3.86 19.29
C GLU A 91 18.85 5.08 18.83
N PHE A 92 18.22 6.26 18.70
CA PHE A 92 18.93 7.50 18.36
C PHE A 92 19.97 7.90 19.39
N LYS A 93 19.71 7.65 20.69
CA LYS A 93 20.70 7.91 21.76
C LYS A 93 21.99 7.13 21.58
N LYS A 94 21.99 5.95 20.95
CA LYS A 94 23.21 5.17 20.64
C LYS A 94 24.13 5.85 19.63
N GLN A 95 23.64 6.88 18.95
CA GLN A 95 24.37 7.66 17.96
C GLN A 95 24.58 9.12 18.41
N ALA A 96 24.21 9.46 19.65
CA ALA A 96 24.35 10.81 20.18
C ALA A 96 25.82 11.28 20.14
N GLY A 97 26.02 12.55 19.77
CA GLY A 97 27.34 13.18 19.73
C GLY A 97 28.17 12.88 18.48
N ARG A 98 27.66 12.13 17.50
CA ARG A 98 28.34 11.87 16.21
C ARG A 98 27.39 12.01 15.02
N PRO A 99 27.87 12.51 13.86
CA PRO A 99 27.13 12.39 12.61
C PRO A 99 26.95 10.91 12.25
N ALA A 100 25.70 10.50 12.02
CA ALA A 100 25.34 9.14 11.60
C ALA A 100 24.09 9.20 10.70
N PRO A 101 23.91 8.23 9.78
CA PRO A 101 22.69 8.13 8.99
C PRO A 101 21.47 7.81 9.87
N ILE A 102 20.28 8.17 9.40
CA ILE A 102 19.03 7.83 10.09
C ILE A 102 18.94 6.30 10.21
N PRO A 103 18.71 5.74 11.41
CA PRO A 103 18.57 4.30 11.60
C PRO A 103 17.37 3.74 10.84
N ASN A 104 17.53 2.55 10.23
CA ASN A 104 16.42 1.80 9.61
C ASN A 104 15.31 1.45 10.60
N THR A 105 15.58 1.52 11.91
CA THR A 105 14.57 1.33 12.96
C THR A 105 13.42 2.33 12.85
N LEU A 106 13.63 3.51 12.25
CA LEU A 106 12.54 4.45 11.95
C LEU A 106 11.49 3.82 11.01
N SER A 107 11.92 3.22 9.90
CA SER A 107 11.03 2.54 8.96
C SER A 107 10.31 1.38 9.65
N LEU A 108 11.02 0.58 10.46
CA LEU A 108 10.43 -0.53 11.21
C LEU A 108 9.39 -0.07 12.22
N ALA A 109 9.65 1.04 12.93
CA ALA A 109 8.69 1.63 13.87
C ALA A 109 7.42 2.12 13.16
N ILE A 110 7.55 2.74 11.98
CA ILE A 110 6.39 3.17 11.16
C ILE A 110 5.60 1.95 10.69
N ILE A 111 6.27 0.92 10.17
CA ILE A 111 5.63 -0.32 9.75
C ILE A 111 4.91 -0.97 10.93
N ASN A 112 5.51 -1.02 12.12
CA ASN A 112 4.88 -1.56 13.33
C ASN A 112 3.60 -0.83 13.71
N VAL A 113 3.59 0.51 13.68
CA VAL A 113 2.36 1.27 13.97
C VAL A 113 1.25 0.91 12.98
N ILE A 114 1.58 0.83 11.69
CA ILE A 114 0.60 0.46 10.65
C ILE A 114 0.17 -1.00 10.83
N TRP A 115 1.08 -1.91 11.11
CA TRP A 115 0.80 -3.33 11.32
C TRP A 115 -0.12 -3.56 12.51
N HIS A 116 0.12 -2.83 13.60
CA HIS A 116 -0.75 -2.85 14.77
C HIS A 116 -2.16 -2.35 14.44
N MET A 117 -2.30 -1.32 13.62
CA MET A 117 -3.62 -0.88 13.14
C MET A 117 -4.30 -1.90 12.23
N VAL A 118 -3.52 -2.64 11.44
CA VAL A 118 -4.03 -3.55 10.43
C VAL A 118 -4.42 -4.91 11.01
N SER A 119 -3.55 -5.52 11.81
CA SER A 119 -3.72 -6.89 12.33
C SER A 119 -3.59 -7.00 13.86
N GLY A 120 -3.57 -5.87 14.57
CA GLY A 120 -3.46 -5.84 16.03
C GLY A 120 -2.09 -6.24 16.59
N LYS A 121 -1.16 -6.68 15.73
CA LYS A 121 0.14 -7.23 16.13
C LYS A 121 1.24 -6.18 16.15
N GLU A 122 2.17 -6.34 17.08
CA GLU A 122 3.40 -5.55 17.16
C GLU A 122 4.61 -6.49 17.11
N PHE A 123 5.63 -6.12 16.34
CA PHE A 123 6.89 -6.86 16.29
C PHE A 123 7.97 -6.16 17.11
N SER A 124 8.92 -6.93 17.63
CA SER A 124 10.17 -6.34 18.11
C SER A 124 10.89 -5.67 16.94
N LEU A 125 11.58 -4.54 17.19
CA LEU A 125 12.42 -3.89 16.17
C LEU A 125 13.59 -4.78 15.71
N THR A 126 13.90 -5.84 16.45
CA THR A 126 14.90 -6.85 16.09
C THR A 126 14.29 -8.11 15.46
N ASP A 127 12.99 -8.14 15.25
CA ASP A 127 12.32 -9.31 14.68
C ASP A 127 12.73 -9.50 13.21
N PRO A 128 13.23 -10.68 12.81
CA PRO A 128 13.56 -10.97 11.43
C PRO A 128 12.37 -10.82 10.48
N LYS A 129 11.13 -11.11 10.93
CA LYS A 129 9.92 -11.06 10.10
C LYS A 129 9.65 -9.65 9.58
N ILE A 130 9.61 -8.65 10.47
CA ILE A 130 9.36 -7.25 10.08
C ILE A 130 10.52 -6.66 9.28
N THR A 131 11.76 -7.06 9.61
CA THR A 131 12.95 -6.62 8.88
C THR A 131 12.92 -7.12 7.44
N GLN A 132 12.63 -8.40 7.23
CA GLN A 132 12.49 -8.98 5.90
C GLN A 132 11.32 -8.37 5.12
N PHE A 133 10.19 -8.14 5.78
CA PHE A 133 9.07 -7.45 5.15
C PHE A 133 9.44 -6.04 4.68
N SER A 134 10.13 -5.26 5.53
CA SER A 134 10.59 -3.90 5.18
C SER A 134 11.52 -3.91 3.97
N GLN A 135 12.46 -4.86 3.92
CA GLN A 135 13.38 -5.01 2.79
C GLN A 135 12.65 -5.36 1.49
N LEU A 136 11.69 -6.28 1.54
CA LEU A 136 10.85 -6.63 0.39
C LEU A 136 10.01 -5.45 -0.08
N LEU A 137 9.49 -4.64 0.83
CA LEU A 137 8.72 -3.44 0.51
C LEU A 137 9.58 -2.38 -0.17
N GLU A 138 10.79 -2.13 0.34
CA GLU A 138 11.76 -1.23 -0.26
C GLU A 138 12.13 -1.69 -1.68
N GLU A 139 12.45 -2.98 -1.87
CA GLU A 139 12.76 -3.56 -3.18
C GLU A 139 11.58 -3.41 -4.17
N ALA A 140 10.34 -3.57 -3.68
CA ALA A 140 9.14 -3.39 -4.49
C ALA A 140 8.95 -1.94 -4.95
N ILE A 141 9.19 -0.97 -4.06
CA ILE A 141 9.09 0.46 -4.37
C ILE A 141 10.17 0.87 -5.38
N GLU A 142 11.40 0.44 -5.20
CA GLU A 142 12.51 0.75 -6.11
C GLU A 142 12.25 0.25 -7.53
N LYS A 143 11.67 -0.94 -7.67
CA LYS A 143 11.39 -1.57 -8.96
C LYS A 143 10.15 -1.00 -9.65
N LEU A 144 9.25 -0.34 -8.93
CA LEU A 144 7.99 0.16 -9.45
C LEU A 144 8.18 1.06 -10.68
N ASN A 145 9.19 1.93 -10.66
CA ASN A 145 9.47 2.87 -11.74
C ASN A 145 9.88 2.17 -13.04
N LEU A 146 10.63 1.08 -12.97
CA LEU A 146 11.04 0.32 -14.16
C LEU A 146 9.88 -0.46 -14.76
N LEU A 147 8.92 -0.91 -13.94
CA LEU A 147 7.78 -1.70 -14.40
C LEU A 147 6.83 -0.92 -15.31
N ILE A 148 6.75 0.40 -15.17
CA ILE A 148 5.85 1.26 -15.96
C ILE A 148 6.50 1.81 -17.24
N VAL A 149 7.80 1.62 -17.43
CA VAL A 149 8.50 2.12 -18.64
C VAL A 149 7.90 1.56 -19.94
N PRO A 150 7.58 0.25 -20.03
CA PRO A 150 6.96 -0.32 -21.23
C PRO A 150 5.59 0.29 -21.59
N ASP A 151 4.86 0.85 -20.62
CA ASP A 151 3.56 1.52 -20.85
C ASP A 151 3.71 2.83 -21.64
N TYR A 152 4.87 3.49 -21.54
CA TYR A 152 5.20 4.67 -22.35
C TYR A 152 5.71 4.30 -23.74
N LEU A 153 6.31 3.12 -23.89
CA LEU A 153 6.96 2.64 -25.11
C LEU A 153 6.32 1.34 -25.62
N PRO A 154 5.04 1.37 -26.02
CA PRO A 154 4.30 0.15 -26.38
C PRO A 154 4.89 -0.61 -27.58
N TRP A 155 5.66 0.08 -28.44
CA TRP A 155 6.38 -0.54 -29.56
C TRP A 155 7.41 -1.58 -29.11
N LEU A 156 7.90 -1.53 -27.86
CA LEU A 156 8.80 -2.54 -27.31
C LEU A 156 8.19 -3.95 -27.40
N TYR A 157 6.89 -4.08 -27.16
CA TYR A 157 6.18 -5.36 -27.25
C TYR A 157 6.06 -5.91 -28.68
N SER A 158 6.24 -5.07 -29.70
CA SER A 158 6.22 -5.47 -31.10
C SER A 158 7.61 -5.85 -31.64
N VAL A 159 8.68 -5.35 -31.01
CA VAL A 159 10.06 -5.49 -31.51
C VAL A 159 10.88 -6.46 -30.68
N LEU A 160 10.63 -6.56 -29.38
CA LEU A 160 11.39 -7.41 -28.46
C LEU A 160 10.56 -8.60 -27.99
N PRO A 161 11.16 -9.79 -27.82
CA PRO A 161 10.49 -10.91 -27.19
C PRO A 161 10.06 -10.57 -25.74
N ASN A 162 8.90 -11.05 -25.32
CA ASN A 162 8.37 -10.81 -23.96
C ASN A 162 9.35 -11.21 -22.84
N LYS A 163 10.17 -12.25 -23.05
CA LYS A 163 11.20 -12.67 -22.07
C LYS A 163 12.31 -11.62 -21.90
N VAL A 164 12.66 -10.89 -22.96
CA VAL A 164 13.68 -9.83 -22.90
C VAL A 164 13.12 -8.64 -22.14
N ILE A 165 11.89 -8.22 -22.47
CA ILE A 165 11.17 -7.15 -21.75
C ILE A 165 11.03 -7.53 -20.27
N GLY A 166 10.63 -8.76 -19.99
CA GLY A 166 10.42 -9.25 -18.63
C GLY A 166 11.69 -9.21 -17.77
N ARG A 167 12.83 -9.57 -18.36
CA ARG A 167 14.14 -9.52 -17.69
C ARG A 167 14.67 -8.09 -17.54
N VAL A 168 14.55 -7.25 -18.56
CA VAL A 168 15.09 -5.88 -18.56
C VAL A 168 14.32 -4.98 -17.60
N PHE A 169 12.99 -5.08 -17.59
CA PHE A 169 12.13 -4.24 -16.73
C PHE A 169 11.76 -4.92 -15.41
N GLY A 170 12.33 -6.10 -15.12
CA GLY A 170 12.18 -6.79 -13.83
C GLY A 170 10.83 -7.47 -13.59
N ILE A 171 9.95 -7.52 -14.59
CA ILE A 171 8.59 -8.10 -14.52
C ILE A 171 8.63 -9.56 -14.07
N ASP A 172 9.61 -10.34 -14.54
CA ASP A 172 9.71 -11.79 -14.24
C ASP A 172 9.88 -12.06 -12.74
N ARG A 173 10.46 -11.12 -12.00
CA ARG A 173 10.72 -11.24 -10.55
C ARG A 173 9.60 -10.64 -9.70
N THR A 174 8.70 -9.87 -10.31
CA THR A 174 7.64 -9.15 -9.60
C THR A 174 6.62 -10.10 -8.98
N SER A 175 6.29 -11.20 -9.66
CA SER A 175 5.33 -12.19 -9.13
C SER A 175 5.83 -12.87 -7.85
N ASP A 176 7.11 -13.26 -7.80
CA ASP A 176 7.71 -13.88 -6.60
C ASP A 176 7.77 -12.89 -5.43
N MET A 177 8.23 -11.66 -5.69
CA MET A 177 8.25 -10.57 -4.71
C MET A 177 6.85 -10.25 -4.17
N ARG A 178 5.86 -10.16 -5.05
CA ARG A 178 4.45 -10.00 -4.67
C ARG A 178 4.00 -11.15 -3.78
N ASN A 179 4.19 -12.39 -4.21
CA ASN A 179 3.74 -13.55 -3.44
C ASN A 179 4.39 -13.60 -2.05
N LYS A 180 5.67 -13.22 -1.92
CA LYS A 180 6.36 -13.08 -0.63
C LYS A 180 5.71 -12.02 0.24
N LEU A 181 5.47 -10.81 -0.27
CA LEU A 181 4.79 -9.74 0.47
C LEU A 181 3.39 -10.16 0.92
N TYR A 182 2.62 -10.76 0.02
CA TYR A 182 1.26 -11.22 0.32
C TYR A 182 1.24 -12.32 1.37
N LYS A 183 2.24 -13.21 1.41
CA LYS A 183 2.32 -14.27 2.42
C LYS A 183 2.30 -13.71 3.85
N TYR A 184 3.03 -12.62 4.12
CA TYR A 184 3.02 -11.99 5.45
C TYR A 184 1.63 -11.51 5.87
N LEU A 185 0.81 -11.07 4.91
CA LEU A 185 -0.55 -10.57 5.14
C LEU A 185 -1.57 -11.72 5.19
N ILE A 186 -1.44 -12.73 4.34
CA ILE A 186 -2.33 -13.89 4.29
C ILE A 186 -2.27 -14.68 5.59
N ASP A 187 -1.07 -14.90 6.14
CA ASP A 187 -0.91 -15.59 7.42
C ASP A 187 -1.69 -14.87 8.54
N ASP A 188 -1.66 -13.53 8.55
CA ASP A 188 -2.41 -12.72 9.50
C ASP A 188 -3.92 -12.80 9.21
N ILE A 189 -4.36 -12.68 7.95
CA ILE A 189 -5.79 -12.76 7.57
C ILE A 189 -6.39 -14.12 7.96
N GLU A 190 -5.71 -15.22 7.69
CA GLU A 190 -6.18 -16.57 8.04
C GLU A 190 -6.32 -16.74 9.55
N GLU A 191 -5.39 -16.20 10.34
CA GLU A 191 -5.49 -16.20 11.80
C GLU A 191 -6.72 -15.42 12.26
N HIS A 192 -7.00 -14.27 11.64
CA HIS A 192 -8.17 -13.46 11.98
C HIS A 192 -9.46 -14.18 11.62
N GLN A 193 -9.55 -14.81 10.44
CA GLN A 193 -10.69 -15.64 10.06
C GLN A 193 -10.98 -16.77 11.06
N ARG A 194 -9.95 -17.41 11.62
CA ARG A 194 -10.10 -18.49 12.62
C ARG A 194 -10.51 -17.98 14.00
N THR A 195 -10.18 -16.74 14.34
CA THR A 195 -10.32 -16.17 15.70
C THR A 195 -11.30 -15.01 15.79
N LEU A 196 -12.03 -14.72 14.70
CA LEU A 196 -12.94 -13.59 14.59
C LEU A 196 -14.06 -13.70 15.64
N ASP A 197 -14.17 -12.68 16.49
CA ASP A 197 -15.31 -12.46 17.38
C ASP A 197 -16.14 -11.27 16.86
N PRO A 198 -17.33 -11.51 16.29
CA PRO A 198 -18.19 -10.43 15.78
C PRO A 198 -18.58 -9.37 16.82
N ASN A 199 -18.51 -9.69 18.11
CA ASN A 199 -18.85 -8.74 19.18
C ASN A 199 -17.66 -7.86 19.57
N ASN A 200 -16.44 -8.22 19.17
CA ASN A 200 -15.22 -7.53 19.59
C ASN A 200 -14.17 -7.50 18.45
N PRO A 201 -14.40 -6.74 17.37
CA PRO A 201 -13.42 -6.59 16.30
C PRO A 201 -12.15 -5.90 16.82
N ARG A 202 -11.00 -6.50 16.55
CA ARG A 202 -9.71 -6.08 17.09
C ARG A 202 -9.08 -4.93 16.31
N ASP A 203 -9.16 -5.00 14.98
CA ASP A 203 -8.35 -4.19 14.06
C ASP A 203 -9.02 -4.02 12.68
N PHE A 204 -8.24 -3.61 11.68
CA PHE A 204 -8.73 -3.39 10.33
C PHE A 204 -9.18 -4.69 9.66
N ILE A 205 -8.42 -5.79 9.82
CA ILE A 205 -8.72 -7.08 9.18
C ILE A 205 -10.06 -7.59 9.69
N ASP A 206 -10.27 -7.63 11.01
CA ASP A 206 -11.55 -8.07 11.58
C ASP A 206 -12.72 -7.22 11.06
N GLY A 207 -12.55 -5.89 11.03
CA GLY A 207 -13.57 -4.99 10.51
C GLY A 207 -13.89 -5.24 9.04
N TYR A 208 -12.87 -5.52 8.22
CA TYR A 208 -13.05 -5.78 6.78
C TYR A 208 -13.73 -7.14 6.56
N LEU A 209 -13.34 -8.18 7.31
CA LEU A 209 -13.98 -9.50 7.27
C LEU A 209 -15.46 -9.42 7.65
N MET A 210 -15.80 -8.63 8.68
CA MET A 210 -17.19 -8.40 9.07
C MET A 210 -18.00 -7.64 8.01
N GLU A 211 -17.42 -6.60 7.40
CA GLU A 211 -18.09 -5.85 6.33
C GLU A 211 -18.31 -6.72 5.08
N MET A 212 -17.35 -7.59 4.74
CA MET A 212 -17.51 -8.58 3.68
C MET A 212 -18.66 -9.54 3.97
N GLU A 213 -18.70 -10.13 5.16
CA GLU A 213 -19.75 -11.07 5.56
C GLU A 213 -21.14 -10.39 5.56
N GLY A 214 -21.22 -9.15 6.03
CA GLY A 214 -22.46 -8.37 6.03
C GLY A 214 -22.97 -7.96 4.65
N ARG A 215 -22.12 -8.01 3.61
CA ARG A 215 -22.46 -7.67 2.23
C ARG A 215 -22.42 -8.85 1.26
N LYS A 216 -22.26 -10.09 1.76
CA LYS A 216 -22.14 -11.29 0.92
C LYS A 216 -23.35 -11.53 0.00
N ASP A 217 -24.53 -11.11 0.45
CA ASP A 217 -25.79 -11.28 -0.28
C ASP A 217 -26.14 -10.06 -1.17
N ASP A 218 -25.31 -9.00 -1.14
CA ASP A 218 -25.47 -7.84 -1.99
C ASP A 218 -24.79 -8.07 -3.35
N PRO A 219 -25.55 -8.22 -4.45
CA PRO A 219 -24.99 -8.46 -5.77
C PRO A 219 -24.20 -7.26 -6.31
N GLN A 220 -24.30 -6.08 -5.68
CA GLN A 220 -23.50 -4.88 -6.00
C GLN A 220 -22.28 -4.74 -5.06
N SER A 221 -22.04 -5.70 -4.16
CA SER A 221 -20.88 -5.64 -3.28
C SER A 221 -19.58 -5.70 -4.09
N THR A 222 -18.81 -4.63 -3.99
CA THR A 222 -17.46 -4.54 -4.54
C THR A 222 -16.39 -4.89 -3.49
N LEU A 223 -16.78 -5.47 -2.36
CA LEU A 223 -15.82 -5.93 -1.36
C LEU A 223 -15.43 -7.36 -1.73
N SER A 224 -14.27 -7.49 -2.35
CA SER A 224 -13.68 -8.79 -2.70
C SER A 224 -12.85 -9.32 -1.54
N GLY A 225 -12.97 -10.62 -1.28
CA GLY A 225 -12.03 -11.43 -0.51
C GLY A 225 -10.87 -11.95 -1.33
#